data_AF-A0A941VMM3-F1
#
_entry.id   AF-A0A941VMM3-F1
#
_cell.length_a   1.000
_cell.length_b   1.000
_cell.length_c   1.000
_cell.angle_alpha   90.00
_cell.angle_beta   90.00
_cell.angle_gamma   90.00
#
_symmetry.space_group_name_H-M   'P 1'
#
loop_
_entity.id
_entity.type
_entity.pdbx_description
1 polymer ?
#
loop_
_entity_poly.entity_id
_entity_poly.type
_entity_poly.pdbx_seq_one_letter_code
_entity_poly.pdbx_strand_id
1 'polypeptide(L)' 'MSVRMIARDLYRLQQQVDRLESRLQACPPGKREELEEELRKAKAERERVKRMLEGTKKEPPYRKPR' A
#
# COMPACT_ATOMS: atom_id res chain seq x y z
N MET A 1 -7.75 4.31 -13.34
CA MET A 1 -6.38 3.76 -13.25
C MET A 1 -6.36 2.38 -13.86
N SER A 2 -5.36 2.02 -14.67
CA SER A 2 -5.19 0.63 -15.10
C SER A 2 -4.78 -0.23 -13.90
N VAL A 3 -5.23 -1.48 -13.82
CA VAL A 3 -4.80 -2.48 -12.81
C VAL A 3 -3.27 -2.55 -12.70
N ARG A 4 -2.57 -2.36 -13.83
CA ARG A 4 -1.11 -2.33 -13.90
C ARG A 4 -0.48 -1.17 -13.12
N MET A 5 -1.12 0.00 -13.13
CA MET A 5 -0.67 1.16 -12.37
C MET A 5 -0.88 0.95 -10.88
N ILE A 6 -2.06 0.44 -10.49
CA ILE A 6 -2.39 0.14 -9.08
C ILE A 6 -1.38 -0.87 -8.50
N ALA A 7 -1.01 -1.90 -9.27
CA ALA A 7 0.01 -2.86 -8.85
C ALA A 7 1.40 -2.22 -8.67
N ARG A 8 1.79 -1.30 -9.57
CA ARG A 8 3.06 -0.58 -9.46
C ARG A 8 3.08 0.35 -8.24
N ASP A 9 1.98 1.04 -7.97
CA ASP A 9 1.85 1.92 -6.82
C ASP A 9 1.85 1.11 -5.52
N LEU A 10 1.19 -0.04 -5.49
CA LEU A 10 1.25 -0.97 -4.35
C LEU A 10 2.68 -1.42 -4.06
N TYR A 11 3.46 -1.74 -5.10
CA TYR A 11 4.87 -2.11 -4.95
C TYR A 11 5.73 -0.96 -4.41
N ARG A 12 5.50 0.27 -4.87
CA ARG A 12 6.20 1.47 -4.36
C ARG A 12 5.88 1.73 -2.90
N LEU A 13 4.62 1.64 -2.52
CA LEU A 13 4.17 1.80 -1.13
C LEU A 13 4.75 0.71 -0.23
N GLN A 14 4.86 -0.52 -0.72
CA GLN A 14 5.55 -1.59 0.00
C GLN A 14 7.02 -1.23 0.26
N GLN A 15 7.78 -0.82 -0.76
CA GLN A 15 9.17 -0.41 -0.57
C GLN A 15 9.31 0.75 0.42
N GLN A 16 8.36 1.69 0.43
CA GLN A 16 8.38 2.80 1.37
C GLN A 16 8.17 2.33 2.81
N VAL A 17 7.21 1.42 3.03
CA VAL A 17 7.00 0.77 4.33
C VAL A 17 8.29 0.06 4.79
N ASP A 18 8.91 -0.75 3.93
CA ASP A 18 10.11 -1.52 4.28
C ASP A 18 11.28 -0.58 4.64
N ARG A 19 11.44 0.54 3.93
CA ARG A 19 12.45 1.57 4.25
C ARG A 19 12.17 2.25 5.58
N LEU A 20 10.91 2.60 5.86
CA LEU A 20 10.52 3.22 7.12
C LEU A 20 10.71 2.26 8.30
N GLU A 21 10.37 0.98 8.15
CA GLU A 21 10.63 -0.06 9.16
C GLU A 21 12.13 -0.24 9.44
N SER A 22 12.94 -0.29 8.39
CA SER A 22 14.41 -0.38 8.52
C SER A 22 14.98 0.84 9.25
N ARG A 23 14.49 2.04 8.92
CA ARG A 23 14.90 3.28 9.62
C ARG A 23 14.43 3.30 11.07
N LEU A 24 13.23 2.77 11.36
CA LEU A 24 12.70 2.67 12.71
C LEU A 24 13.60 1.79 13.60
N GLN A 25 14.05 0.65 13.08
CA GLN A 25 14.93 -0.26 13.81
C GLN A 25 16.29 0.36 14.14
N ALA A 26 16.80 1.22 13.27
CA ALA A 26 18.08 1.91 13.45
C ALA A 26 17.96 3.25 14.19
N CYS A 27 16.75 3.74 14.50
CA CYS A 27 16.57 5.09 15.04
C CYS A 27 16.61 5.13 16.58
N PRO A 28 17.24 6.17 17.17
CA PRO A 28 17.09 6.47 18.59
C PRO A 28 15.64 6.84 18.95
N PRO A 29 15.20 6.61 20.20
CA PRO A 29 13.81 6.78 20.64
C PRO A 29 13.24 8.18 20.40
N GLY A 30 14.06 9.24 20.41
CA GLY A 30 13.61 10.62 20.20
C GLY A 30 13.10 10.96 18.80
N LYS A 31 13.40 10.15 17.77
CA LYS A 31 12.86 10.31 16.40
C LYS A 31 11.94 9.17 15.98
N ARG A 32 11.70 8.23 16.90
CA ARG A 32 10.93 7.03 16.64
C ARG A 32 9.45 7.35 16.45
N GLU A 33 8.92 8.29 17.21
CA GLU A 33 7.50 8.65 17.19
C GLU A 33 7.07 9.23 15.83
N GLU A 34 7.87 10.14 15.26
CA GLU A 34 7.64 10.69 13.92
C GLU A 34 7.70 9.58 12.84
N LEU A 35 8.70 8.69 12.92
CA LEU A 35 8.84 7.58 11.98
C LEU A 35 7.71 6.54 12.13
N GLU A 36 7.20 6.32 13.34
CA GLU A 36 6.05 5.44 13.60
C GLU A 36 4.76 6.04 13.01
N GLU A 37 4.56 7.36 13.12
CA GLU A 37 3.45 8.03 12.45
C GLU A 37 3.55 7.92 10.92
N GLU A 38 4.71 8.18 10.34
CA GLU A 38 4.93 8.05 8.90
C GLU A 38 4.69 6.62 8.43
N LEU A 39 5.19 5.63 9.18
CA LEU A 39 4.98 4.22 8.91
C LEU A 39 3.49 3.86 8.96
N ARG A 40 2.75 4.37 9.95
CA ARG A 40 1.31 4.15 10.08
C ARG A 40 0.54 4.72 8.88
N LYS A 41 0.89 5.93 8.44
CA LYS A 41 0.30 6.57 7.26
C LYS A 41 0.60 5.77 5.99
N ALA A 42 1.85 5.35 5.79
CA ALA A 42 2.26 4.54 4.64
C ALA A 42 1.55 3.17 4.60
N LYS A 43 1.41 2.50 5.75
CA LYS A 43 0.65 1.24 5.86
C LYS A 43 -0.83 1.43 5.54
N ALA A 44 -1.45 2.50 6.02
CA ALA A 44 -2.84 2.81 5.71
C ALA A 44 -3.06 3.05 4.21
N GLU A 45 -2.14 3.76 3.55
CA GLU A 45 -2.21 4.01 2.12
C GLU A 45 -2.01 2.74 1.30
N ARG A 46 -1.03 1.90 1.67
CA ARG A 46 -0.85 0.56 1.08
C ARG A 46 -2.13 -0.25 1.14
N GLU A 47 -2.79 -0.30 2.30
CA GLU A 47 -4.03 -1.06 2.45
C GLU A 47 -5.17 -0.50 1.63
N ARG A 48 -5.27 0.83 1.46
CA ARG A 48 -6.24 1.44 0.55
C ARG A 48 -6.00 1.00 -0.89
N VAL A 49 -4.77 1.10 -1.39
CA VAL A 49 -4.41 0.70 -2.76
C VAL A 49 -4.60 -0.80 -2.98
N LYS A 50 -4.27 -1.63 -1.98
CA LYS A 50 -4.51 -3.07 -2.01
C LYS A 50 -6.00 -3.38 -2.13
N ARG A 51 -6.86 -2.72 -1.34
CA ARG A 51 -8.32 -2.86 -1.42
C ARG A 51 -8.86 -2.39 -2.77
N MET A 52 -8.32 -1.31 -3.34
CA MET A 52 -8.70 -0.88 -4.69
C MET A 52 -8.33 -1.95 -5.73
N LEU A 53 -7.15 -2.55 -5.62
CA LEU A 53 -6.71 -3.63 -6.52
C LEU A 53 -7.63 -4.86 -6.40
N GLU A 54 -7.97 -5.25 -5.18
CA GLU A 54 -8.87 -6.38 -4.89
C GLU A 54 -10.32 -6.11 -5.34
N GLY A 55 -10.81 -4.89 -5.14
CA GLY A 55 -12.12 -4.45 -5.61
C GLY A 55 -12.20 -4.43 -7.15
N THR A 56 -11.10 -4.03 -7.81
CA THR A 56 -11.02 -4.04 -9.29
C THR A 56 -10.93 -5.46 -9.86
N LYS A 57 -10.55 -6.47 -9.06
CA LYS A 57 -10.57 -7.89 -9.49
C LYS A 57 -11.98 -8.50 -9.48
N LYS A 58 -12.96 -7.86 -8.81
CA LYS A 58 -14.35 -8.32 -8.77
C LYS A 58 -15.14 -7.60 -9.88
N GLU A 59 -15.55 -8.39 -10.87
CA GLU A 59 -16.38 -8.09 -12.06
C GLU A 59 -15.63 -7.72 -13.35
N PRO A 60 -15.86 -8.52 -14.42
CA PRO A 60 -17.09 -8.39 -15.18
C PRO A 60 -18.02 -9.61 -15.01
N PRO A 61 -19.35 -9.40 -14.85
CA PRO A 61 -20.28 -10.46 -15.20
C PRO A 61 -20.15 -10.62 -16.70
N TYR A 62 -19.60 -11.74 -17.16
CA TYR A 62 -19.81 -12.17 -18.53
C TYR A 62 -21.33 -12.10 -18.76
N ARG A 63 -21.80 -11.12 -19.56
CA ARG A 63 -23.18 -11.10 -20.03
C ARG A 63 -23.35 -12.41 -20.78
N LYS A 64 -23.98 -13.39 -20.15
CA LYS A 64 -24.37 -14.61 -20.84
C LYS A 64 -25.31 -14.17 -21.96
N PRO A 65 -24.99 -14.45 -23.24
CA PRO A 65 -25.92 -14.17 -24.31
C PRO A 65 -27.21 -14.97 -24.03
N ARG A 66 -28.35 -14.30 -24.22
CA ARG A 66 -29.68 -14.94 -24.20
C ARG A 66 -29.90 -15.69 -25.50
#